data_AF-A0A9P7CY06-F1
#
_entry.id   AF-A0A9P7CY06-F1
#
_cell.length_a   1.000
_cell.length_b   1.000
_cell.length_c   1.000
_cell.angle_alpha   90.00
_cell.angle_beta   90.00
_cell.angle_gamma   90.00
#
_symmetry.space_group_name_H-M   'P 1'
#
loop_
_entity.id
_entity.type
_entity.pdbx_description
1 polymer ?
#
loop_
_entity_poly.entity_id
_entity_poly.type
_entity_poly.pdbx_seq_one_letter_code
_entity_poly.pdbx_strand_id
1 'polypeptide(L)'
;MAPISKRRKLSDLTSGDTNELLNKIEESRSDLDEGDEDLPDGLIDKLQELHDKLANVKHTSFSKVDPITLASLEILPGPLFLISDKRQEIEDLGLAEIPGCLLIDTTRFLISLVRGHVSAVTKAGCRILINTLLLRVVSVCPGVNIIPEFPIPKTTFNPESGKCSFSGVVDFLVTKIPTQYTEFLLSDPSLTLGRPGNIKESIMSNIFEAKRDNVWAGLSQATIAAASYCQLQGLSVIRGVITSGEQWVFFVYERHTDGTGRVLRFPQYTLGPNLEHLAFVLGLLRDSIDNATTSNLAFFTTP
;
A
#
# COMPACT_ATOMS: atom_id res chain seq x y z
N MET A 1 -20.47 -34.62 41.78
CA MET A 1 -19.98 -33.49 40.97
C MET A 1 -19.91 -33.96 39.52
N ALA A 2 -20.67 -33.33 38.62
CA ALA A 2 -20.55 -33.63 37.19
C ALA A 2 -19.17 -33.16 36.69
N PRO A 3 -18.49 -33.92 35.82
CA PRO A 3 -17.20 -33.49 35.29
C PRO A 3 -17.41 -32.24 34.41
N ILE A 4 -16.72 -31.16 34.77
CA ILE A 4 -16.66 -29.94 33.95
C ILE A 4 -15.94 -30.34 32.66
N SER A 5 -16.68 -30.38 31.54
CA SER A 5 -16.10 -30.68 30.23
C SER A 5 -15.03 -29.64 29.91
N LYS A 6 -13.79 -30.10 29.66
CA LYS A 6 -12.72 -29.22 29.17
C LYS A 6 -13.21 -28.50 27.92
N ARG A 7 -13.09 -27.17 27.88
CA ARG A 7 -13.30 -26.38 26.66
C ARG A 7 -12.39 -26.96 25.56
N ARG A 8 -13.00 -27.49 24.50
CA ARG A 8 -12.29 -27.96 23.30
C ARG A 8 -11.62 -26.76 22.64
N LYS A 9 -10.36 -26.93 22.23
CA LYS A 9 -9.68 -25.91 21.43
C LYS A 9 -10.12 -26.07 19.98
N LEU A 10 -10.08 -24.98 19.20
CA LEU A 10 -10.35 -25.01 17.75
C LEU A 10 -9.44 -26.00 17.01
N SER A 11 -8.23 -26.22 17.50
CA SER A 11 -7.28 -27.23 16.99
C SER A 11 -7.74 -28.67 17.12
N ASP A 12 -8.77 -28.93 17.94
CA ASP A 12 -9.25 -30.28 18.26
C ASP A 12 -10.50 -30.65 17.44
N LEU A 13 -10.95 -29.76 16.55
CA LEU A 13 -12.10 -29.99 15.67
C LEU A 13 -11.72 -30.93 14.53
N THR A 14 -12.60 -31.87 14.20
CA THR A 14 -12.43 -32.68 12.99
C THR A 14 -12.78 -31.85 11.75
N SER A 15 -12.35 -32.30 10.57
CA SER A 15 -12.74 -31.67 9.30
C SER A 15 -14.26 -31.65 9.09
N GLY A 16 -14.96 -32.67 9.59
CA GLY A 16 -16.43 -32.70 9.61
C GLY A 16 -17.05 -31.62 10.50
N ASP A 17 -16.57 -31.50 11.74
CA ASP A 17 -17.05 -30.47 12.68
C ASP A 17 -16.78 -29.04 12.16
N THR A 18 -15.63 -28.87 11.51
CA THR A 18 -15.20 -27.59 10.94
C THR A 18 -16.11 -27.16 9.78
N ASN A 19 -16.43 -28.08 8.87
CA ASN A 19 -17.34 -27.80 7.75
C ASN A 19 -18.77 -27.55 8.23
N GLU A 20 -19.26 -28.28 9.24
CA GLU A 20 -20.59 -28.02 9.82
C GLU A 20 -20.66 -26.64 10.49
N LEU A 21 -19.60 -26.24 11.21
CA LEU A 21 -19.50 -24.90 11.80
C LEU A 21 -19.41 -23.80 10.74
N LEU A 22 -18.68 -24.02 9.65
CA LEU A 22 -18.60 -23.06 8.54
C LEU A 22 -19.97 -22.84 7.89
N ASN A 23 -20.68 -23.92 7.58
CA ASN A 23 -22.02 -23.83 6.98
C ASN A 23 -23.01 -23.11 7.89
N LYS A 24 -22.98 -23.37 9.21
CA LYS A 24 -23.84 -22.69 10.18
C LYS A 24 -23.52 -21.21 10.33
N ILE A 25 -22.24 -20.83 10.21
CA ILE A 25 -21.84 -19.41 10.23
C ILE A 25 -22.29 -18.72 8.93
N GLU A 26 -22.23 -19.39 7.79
CA GLU A 26 -22.78 -18.86 6.53
C GLU A 26 -24.29 -18.69 6.57
N GLU A 27 -25.06 -19.69 7.03
CA GLU A 27 -26.52 -19.58 7.25
C GLU A 27 -26.84 -18.43 8.20
N SER A 28 -26.18 -18.39 9.37
CA SER A 28 -26.42 -17.34 10.35
C SER A 28 -26.09 -15.95 9.82
N ARG A 29 -25.24 -15.85 8.80
CA ARG A 29 -24.83 -14.58 8.22
C ARG A 29 -25.70 -14.17 7.04
N SER A 30 -26.23 -15.12 6.26
CA SER A 30 -27.23 -14.83 5.24
C SER A 30 -28.55 -14.37 5.84
N ASP A 31 -28.82 -14.75 7.09
CA ASP A 31 -30.03 -14.37 7.84
C ASP A 31 -29.90 -13.00 8.53
N LEU A 32 -28.70 -12.40 8.55
CA LEU A 32 -28.45 -11.08 9.14
C LEU A 32 -28.55 -9.99 8.06
N ASP A 33 -29.40 -8.99 8.30
CA ASP A 33 -29.50 -7.80 7.46
C ASP A 33 -28.45 -6.77 7.88
N GLU A 34 -27.56 -6.36 6.97
CA GLU A 34 -26.53 -5.33 7.22
C GLU A 34 -27.13 -3.96 7.59
N GLY A 35 -28.42 -3.74 7.34
CA GLY A 35 -29.17 -2.54 7.70
C GLY A 35 -29.93 -2.60 9.04
N ASP A 36 -29.86 -3.70 9.79
CA ASP A 36 -30.57 -3.85 11.05
C ASP A 36 -29.85 -3.10 12.20
N GLU A 37 -30.46 -1.99 12.65
CA GLU A 37 -29.95 -1.14 13.73
C GLU A 37 -29.94 -1.83 15.12
N ASP A 38 -30.66 -2.94 15.28
CA ASP A 38 -30.68 -3.71 16.53
C ASP A 38 -29.51 -4.72 16.63
N LEU A 39 -28.69 -4.86 15.59
CA LEU A 39 -27.53 -5.73 15.61
C LEU A 39 -26.38 -5.16 16.45
N PRO A 40 -25.72 -5.98 17.28
CA PRO A 40 -24.52 -5.55 17.98
C PRO A 40 -23.43 -5.10 17.01
N ASP A 41 -22.87 -3.91 17.24
CA ASP A 41 -21.76 -3.38 16.46
C ASP A 41 -20.62 -4.42 16.31
N GLY A 42 -20.24 -4.69 15.06
CA GLY A 42 -19.15 -5.61 14.73
C GLY A 42 -19.48 -7.10 14.87
N LEU A 43 -20.76 -7.48 15.02
CA LEU A 43 -21.17 -8.90 15.02
C LEU A 43 -20.83 -9.59 13.70
N ILE A 44 -21.12 -8.93 12.57
CA ILE A 44 -20.83 -9.45 11.22
C ILE A 44 -19.31 -9.63 11.04
N ASP A 45 -18.51 -8.66 11.49
CA ASP A 45 -17.05 -8.74 11.46
C ASP A 45 -16.52 -9.91 12.30
N LYS A 46 -17.10 -10.14 13.49
CA LYS A 46 -16.73 -11.26 14.36
C LYS A 46 -17.14 -12.62 13.79
N LEU A 47 -18.28 -12.71 13.13
CA LEU A 47 -18.71 -13.92 12.43
C LEU A 47 -17.77 -14.23 11.26
N GLN A 48 -17.36 -13.21 10.50
CA GLN A 48 -16.33 -13.36 9.47
C GLN A 48 -14.97 -13.79 10.06
N GLU A 49 -14.55 -13.23 11.20
CA GLU A 49 -13.31 -13.62 11.87
C GLU A 49 -13.34 -15.09 12.33
N LEU A 50 -14.48 -15.54 12.90
CA LEU A 50 -14.66 -16.92 13.34
C LEU A 50 -14.70 -17.88 12.15
N HIS A 51 -15.43 -17.52 11.09
CA HIS A 51 -15.44 -18.24 9.83
C HIS A 51 -14.02 -18.41 9.28
N ASP A 52 -13.23 -17.35 9.24
CA ASP A 52 -11.87 -17.41 8.70
C ASP A 52 -10.92 -18.28 9.54
N LYS A 53 -11.09 -18.28 10.87
CA LYS A 53 -10.34 -19.17 11.77
C LYS A 53 -10.71 -20.64 11.56
N LEU A 54 -11.98 -20.93 11.28
CA LEU A 54 -12.47 -22.28 11.01
C LEU A 54 -12.10 -22.76 9.60
N ALA A 55 -12.19 -21.89 8.60
CA ALA A 55 -11.81 -22.19 7.21
C ALA A 55 -10.30 -22.37 7.01
N ASN A 56 -9.52 -22.33 8.11
CA ASN A 56 -8.08 -22.50 8.13
C ASN A 56 -7.38 -21.55 7.14
N VAL A 57 -7.98 -20.35 6.94
CA VAL A 57 -7.46 -19.34 6.02
C VAL A 57 -6.11 -18.92 6.55
N LYS A 58 -5.04 -19.31 5.84
CA LYS A 58 -3.68 -19.00 6.29
C LYS A 58 -3.47 -17.50 6.21
N HIS A 59 -3.48 -16.86 7.37
CA HIS A 59 -3.19 -15.44 7.46
C HIS A 59 -1.68 -15.20 7.37
N THR A 60 -1.28 -14.37 6.42
CA THR A 60 0.11 -14.02 6.15
C THR A 60 0.28 -12.51 6.26
N SER A 61 1.11 -12.06 7.20
CA SER A 61 1.48 -10.64 7.28
C SER A 61 2.29 -10.24 6.05
N PHE A 62 2.12 -9.02 5.55
CA PHE A 62 2.91 -8.51 4.41
C PHE A 62 4.42 -8.70 4.59
N SER A 63 4.93 -8.58 5.83
CA SER A 63 6.36 -8.77 6.14
C SER A 63 6.89 -10.19 5.90
N LYS A 64 6.00 -11.17 5.72
CA LYS A 64 6.34 -12.58 5.45
C LYS A 64 6.16 -12.96 3.97
N VAL A 65 5.75 -12.01 3.13
CA VAL A 65 5.48 -12.26 1.72
C VAL A 65 6.78 -12.26 0.93
N ASP A 66 6.93 -13.29 0.09
CA ASP A 66 8.10 -13.53 -0.74
C ASP A 66 7.69 -13.67 -2.22
N PRO A 67 8.65 -13.84 -3.16
CA PRO A 67 8.33 -14.02 -4.58
C PRO A 67 7.49 -15.26 -4.88
N ILE A 68 7.59 -16.32 -4.07
CA ILE A 68 6.80 -17.55 -4.25
C ILE A 68 5.32 -17.27 -3.98
N THR A 69 5.06 -16.45 -2.96
CA THR A 69 3.71 -15.98 -2.63
C THR A 69 3.07 -15.23 -3.80
N LEU A 70 3.81 -14.31 -4.44
CA LEU A 70 3.30 -13.61 -5.62
C LEU A 70 3.00 -14.56 -6.78
N ALA A 71 3.87 -15.53 -7.04
CA ALA A 71 3.65 -16.53 -8.08
C ALA A 71 2.42 -17.40 -7.80
N SER A 72 2.15 -17.75 -6.53
CA SER A 72 0.94 -18.49 -6.14
C SER A 72 -0.36 -17.71 -6.31
N LEU A 73 -0.27 -16.38 -6.35
CA LEU A 73 -1.38 -15.48 -6.66
C LEU A 73 -1.42 -15.10 -8.15
N GLU A 74 -0.56 -15.71 -8.97
CA GLU A 74 -0.44 -15.43 -10.40
C GLU A 74 -0.15 -13.94 -10.68
N ILE A 75 0.57 -13.28 -9.76
CA ILE A 75 1.04 -11.90 -9.94
C ILE A 75 2.39 -11.94 -10.66
N LEU A 76 2.38 -11.62 -11.94
CA LEU A 76 3.55 -11.74 -12.80
C LEU A 76 4.42 -10.47 -12.80
N PRO A 77 5.74 -10.59 -12.63
CA PRO A 77 6.64 -9.44 -12.73
C PRO A 77 6.88 -9.03 -14.18
N GLY A 78 7.00 -7.73 -14.43
CA GLY A 78 7.41 -7.17 -15.72
C GLY A 78 8.30 -5.94 -15.55
N PRO A 79 9.21 -5.67 -16.51
CA PRO A 79 10.01 -4.45 -16.48
C PRO A 79 9.24 -3.24 -17.03
N LEU A 80 9.61 -2.06 -16.54
CA LEU A 80 9.30 -0.78 -17.16
C LEU A 80 10.57 -0.04 -17.49
N PHE A 81 10.61 0.53 -18.69
CA PHE A 81 11.75 1.25 -19.21
C PHE A 81 11.43 2.73 -19.34
N LEU A 82 12.33 3.57 -18.84
CA LEU A 82 12.24 5.01 -19.03
C LEU A 82 12.37 5.33 -20.52
N ILE A 83 11.46 6.15 -21.04
CA ILE A 83 11.60 6.73 -22.38
C ILE A 83 12.74 7.75 -22.29
N SER A 84 13.86 7.51 -22.99
CA SER A 84 15.10 8.31 -22.87
C SER A 84 14.85 9.82 -22.99
N ASP A 85 14.00 10.19 -23.94
CA ASP A 85 13.76 11.57 -24.33
C ASP A 85 12.87 12.33 -23.33
N LYS A 86 12.29 11.61 -22.35
CA LYS A 86 11.44 12.16 -21.30
C LYS A 86 12.18 12.52 -20.01
N ARG A 87 13.48 12.24 -19.93
CA ARG A 87 14.27 12.49 -18.72
C ARG A 87 14.24 13.95 -18.29
N GLN A 88 14.45 14.88 -19.23
CA GLN A 88 14.45 16.31 -18.91
C GLN A 88 13.09 16.77 -18.39
N GLU A 89 12.00 16.30 -19.00
CA GLU A 89 10.62 16.62 -18.58
C GLU A 89 10.33 16.16 -17.14
N ILE A 90 10.87 15.00 -16.74
CA ILE A 90 10.80 14.53 -15.35
C ILE A 90 11.61 15.43 -14.42
N GLU A 91 12.84 15.78 -14.79
CA GLU A 91 13.68 16.67 -13.98
C GLU A 91 13.02 18.05 -13.80
N ASP A 92 12.45 18.60 -14.86
CA ASP A 92 11.69 19.86 -14.83
C ASP A 92 10.47 19.75 -13.91
N LEU A 93 9.75 18.61 -13.95
CA LEU A 93 8.62 18.32 -13.06
C LEU A 93 9.03 18.30 -11.58
N GLY A 94 10.21 17.78 -11.26
CA GLY A 94 10.77 17.75 -9.90
C GLY A 94 11.36 19.09 -9.44
N LEU A 95 11.84 19.92 -10.37
CA LEU A 95 12.33 21.26 -10.10
C LEU A 95 11.22 22.30 -9.97
N ALA A 96 10.02 22.02 -10.48
CA ALA A 96 8.89 22.94 -10.45
C ALA A 96 8.62 23.49 -9.04
N GLU A 97 8.36 24.80 -8.96
CA GLU A 97 8.07 25.51 -7.72
C GLU A 97 6.74 26.26 -7.85
N ILE A 98 5.99 26.30 -6.76
CA ILE A 98 4.76 27.08 -6.63
C ILE A 98 4.88 28.04 -5.44
N PRO A 99 4.10 29.13 -5.40
CA PRO A 99 4.14 30.06 -4.26
C PRO A 99 3.91 29.35 -2.94
N GLY A 100 4.80 29.57 -1.97
CA GLY A 100 4.72 28.97 -0.62
C GLY A 100 5.23 27.53 -0.49
N CYS A 101 5.80 26.94 -1.55
CA CYS A 101 6.40 25.60 -1.46
C CYS A 101 7.76 25.60 -0.75
N LEU A 102 8.22 24.41 -0.35
CA LEU A 102 9.56 24.19 0.19
C LEU A 102 10.57 24.22 -0.96
N LEU A 103 11.36 25.29 -1.14
CA LEU A 103 12.27 25.46 -2.27
C LEU A 103 13.24 24.27 -2.49
N ILE A 104 13.69 24.06 -3.73
CA ILE A 104 14.62 22.97 -4.06
C ILE A 104 15.95 23.09 -3.30
N ASP A 105 16.48 24.30 -3.15
CA ASP A 105 17.73 24.52 -2.42
C ASP A 105 17.58 24.30 -0.92
N THR A 106 16.43 24.68 -0.34
CA THR A 106 16.10 24.33 1.04
C THR A 106 15.99 22.81 1.21
N THR A 107 15.40 22.12 0.23
CA THR A 107 15.33 20.65 0.21
C THR A 107 16.72 20.02 0.19
N ARG A 108 17.64 20.51 -0.66
CA ARG A 108 19.04 20.04 -0.71
C ARG A 108 19.76 20.25 0.62
N PHE A 109 19.56 21.42 1.24
CA PHE A 109 20.12 21.73 2.55
C PHE A 109 19.60 20.75 3.63
N LEU A 110 18.28 20.51 3.69
CA LEU A 110 17.68 19.58 4.65
C LEU A 110 18.17 18.16 4.45
N ILE A 111 18.28 17.68 3.20
CA ILE A 111 18.83 16.34 2.92
C ILE A 111 20.28 16.25 3.39
N SER A 112 21.09 17.28 3.15
CA SER A 112 22.48 17.33 3.59
C SER A 112 22.59 17.31 5.12
N LEU A 113 21.70 18.03 5.81
CA LEU A 113 21.61 18.01 7.27
C LEU A 113 21.24 16.61 7.78
N VAL A 114 20.25 15.96 7.18
CA VAL A 114 19.87 14.58 7.54
C VAL A 114 21.04 13.62 7.35
N ARG A 115 21.72 13.68 6.19
CA ARG A 115 22.90 12.85 5.91
C ARG A 115 24.06 13.08 6.89
N GLY A 116 24.23 14.32 7.38
CA GLY A 116 25.28 14.68 8.33
C GLY A 116 25.01 14.26 9.78
N HIS A 117 23.75 14.04 10.15
CA HIS A 117 23.35 13.85 11.55
C HIS A 117 22.58 12.56 11.84
N VAL A 118 22.17 11.84 10.81
CA VAL A 118 21.29 10.67 10.96
C VAL A 118 21.86 9.47 10.23
N SER A 119 21.90 8.33 10.91
CA SER A 119 22.42 7.09 10.33
C SER A 119 21.41 6.48 9.34
N ALA A 120 21.76 6.54 8.05
CA ALA A 120 20.96 5.97 6.95
C ALA A 120 20.86 4.43 6.99
N VAL A 121 21.61 3.73 7.84
CA VAL A 121 21.49 2.26 8.00
C VAL A 121 20.38 1.85 8.97
N THR A 122 19.78 2.82 9.66
CA THR A 122 18.69 2.61 10.61
C THR A 122 17.33 2.88 9.96
N LYS A 123 16.28 2.19 10.40
CA LYS A 123 14.93 2.37 9.82
C LYS A 123 14.42 3.80 10.08
N ALA A 124 14.69 4.32 11.28
CA ALA A 124 14.37 5.69 11.64
C ALA A 124 15.10 6.69 10.73
N GLY A 125 16.39 6.45 10.45
CA GLY A 125 17.17 7.34 9.59
C GLY A 125 16.67 7.39 8.15
N CYS A 126 16.39 6.23 7.54
CA CYS A 126 15.75 6.18 6.23
C CYS A 126 14.43 6.95 6.22
N ARG A 127 13.58 6.75 7.24
CA ARG A 127 12.27 7.44 7.34
C ARG A 127 12.41 8.96 7.42
N ILE A 128 13.41 9.50 8.11
CA ILE A 128 13.64 10.95 8.18
C ILE A 128 13.98 11.51 6.79
N LEU A 129 14.84 10.82 6.03
CA LEU A 129 15.18 11.23 4.67
C LEU A 129 13.98 11.12 3.72
N ILE A 130 13.23 10.02 3.79
CA ILE A 130 11.99 9.82 3.02
C ILE A 130 11.00 10.95 3.32
N ASN A 131 10.76 11.26 4.59
CA ASN A 131 9.87 12.36 4.98
C ASN A 131 10.31 13.70 4.42
N THR A 132 11.62 13.99 4.42
CA THR A 132 12.16 15.24 3.85
C THR A 132 11.81 15.37 2.36
N LEU A 133 11.93 14.28 1.60
CA LEU A 133 11.61 14.25 0.18
C LEU A 133 10.11 14.31 -0.07
N LEU A 134 9.30 13.58 0.70
CA LEU A 134 7.85 13.63 0.62
C LEU A 134 7.29 15.00 1.00
N LEU A 135 7.87 15.69 1.98
CA LEU A 135 7.49 17.06 2.35
C LEU A 135 7.71 18.04 1.19
N ARG A 136 8.82 17.91 0.45
CA ARG A 136 9.01 18.69 -0.79
C ARG A 136 7.90 18.40 -1.78
N VAL A 137 7.59 17.13 -2.04
CA VAL A 137 6.54 16.74 -3.00
C VAL A 137 5.18 17.29 -2.60
N VAL A 138 4.77 17.13 -1.34
CA VAL A 138 3.52 17.70 -0.81
C VAL A 138 3.49 19.22 -0.93
N SER A 139 4.61 19.89 -0.67
CA SER A 139 4.66 21.36 -0.75
C SER A 139 4.44 21.91 -2.17
N VAL A 140 4.66 21.09 -3.21
CA VAL A 140 4.44 21.47 -4.62
C VAL A 140 3.20 20.81 -5.24
N CYS A 141 2.54 19.90 -4.53
CA CYS A 141 1.36 19.16 -5.00
C CYS A 141 0.18 19.40 -4.05
N PRO A 142 -0.67 20.40 -4.33
CA PRO A 142 -1.85 20.67 -3.51
C PRO A 142 -2.76 19.45 -3.35
N GLY A 143 -3.30 19.27 -2.14
CA GLY A 143 -4.21 18.15 -1.83
C GLY A 143 -3.51 16.81 -1.57
N VAL A 144 -2.18 16.74 -1.66
CA VAL A 144 -1.41 15.54 -1.30
C VAL A 144 -1.14 15.51 0.20
N ASN A 145 -1.39 14.36 0.82
CA ASN A 145 -1.22 14.13 2.25
C ASN A 145 -0.36 12.89 2.48
N ILE A 146 0.50 12.92 3.50
CA ILE A 146 1.34 11.79 3.91
C ILE A 146 0.70 11.14 5.12
N ILE A 147 0.32 9.87 5.01
CA ILE A 147 -0.26 9.10 6.11
C ILE A 147 0.76 8.03 6.53
N PRO A 148 1.52 8.25 7.61
CA PRO A 148 2.48 7.27 8.08
C PRO A 148 1.77 6.06 8.69
N GLU A 149 2.41 4.89 8.60
CA GLU A 149 1.98 3.66 9.29
C GLU A 149 0.51 3.29 9.03
N PHE A 150 0.09 3.38 7.77
CA PHE A 150 -1.29 3.14 7.39
C PHE A 150 -1.62 1.64 7.44
N PRO A 151 -2.62 1.21 8.24
CA PRO A 151 -3.04 -0.18 8.31
C PRO A 151 -3.89 -0.54 7.08
N ILE A 152 -3.54 -1.64 6.43
CA ILE A 152 -4.38 -2.26 5.41
C ILE A 152 -5.07 -3.47 6.05
N PRO A 153 -6.42 -3.48 6.11
CA PRO A 153 -7.16 -4.56 6.73
C PRO A 153 -7.00 -5.87 5.95
N LYS A 154 -7.45 -6.95 6.59
CA LYS A 154 -7.36 -8.29 6.03
C LYS A 154 -8.08 -8.39 4.69
N THR A 155 -7.33 -8.81 3.68
CA THR A 155 -7.83 -9.03 2.33
C THR A 155 -7.59 -10.48 1.95
N THR A 156 -8.63 -11.16 1.45
CA THR A 156 -8.56 -12.57 1.04
C THR A 156 -8.54 -12.68 -0.47
N PHE A 157 -7.55 -13.40 -1.00
CA PHE A 157 -7.40 -13.68 -2.42
C PHE A 157 -7.78 -15.14 -2.72
N ASN A 158 -8.30 -15.38 -3.92
CA ASN A 158 -8.67 -16.70 -4.46
C ASN A 158 -9.51 -17.56 -3.49
N PRO A 159 -10.84 -17.38 -3.48
CA PRO A 159 -11.75 -18.15 -2.62
C PRO A 159 -11.69 -19.67 -2.86
N GLU A 160 -11.33 -20.10 -4.07
CA GLU A 160 -11.58 -21.44 -4.58
C GLU A 160 -10.39 -22.42 -4.47
N SER A 161 -9.14 -21.95 -4.47
CA SER A 161 -7.94 -22.82 -4.55
C SER A 161 -7.11 -22.92 -3.26
N GLY A 162 -7.64 -22.40 -2.15
CA GLY A 162 -6.96 -22.32 -0.86
C GLY A 162 -6.82 -20.86 -0.43
N LYS A 163 -7.78 -20.40 0.37
CA LYS A 163 -7.89 -19.00 0.81
C LYS A 163 -6.57 -18.53 1.46
N CYS A 164 -5.89 -17.59 0.80
CA CYS A 164 -4.76 -16.88 1.37
C CYS A 164 -5.22 -15.48 1.75
N SER A 165 -4.97 -15.09 2.99
CA SER A 165 -5.33 -13.74 3.45
C SER A 165 -4.11 -12.97 3.87
N PHE A 166 -4.09 -11.68 3.53
CA PHE A 166 -2.98 -10.79 3.83
C PHE A 166 -3.46 -9.54 4.54
N SER A 167 -2.64 -9.05 5.47
CA SER A 167 -2.83 -7.75 6.11
C SER A 167 -1.49 -7.24 6.63
N GLY A 168 -1.47 -5.97 6.99
CA GLY A 168 -0.30 -5.36 7.58
C GLY A 168 -0.37 -3.85 7.57
N VAL A 169 0.77 -3.24 7.83
CA VAL A 169 0.92 -1.80 7.89
C VAL A 169 1.94 -1.41 6.83
N VAL A 170 1.59 -0.46 5.96
CA VAL A 170 2.54 0.14 5.02
C VAL A 170 3.24 1.31 5.69
N ASP A 171 4.51 1.55 5.37
CA ASP A 171 5.26 2.62 6.04
C ASP A 171 4.67 4.01 5.76
N PHE A 172 4.24 4.27 4.52
CA PHE A 172 3.44 5.46 4.21
C PHE A 172 2.39 5.15 3.13
N LEU A 173 1.21 5.75 3.30
CA LEU A 173 0.24 5.93 2.22
C LEU A 173 0.23 7.41 1.85
N VAL A 174 0.63 7.73 0.62
CA VAL A 174 0.60 9.11 0.12
C VAL A 174 -0.64 9.26 -0.73
N THR A 175 -1.55 10.13 -0.29
CA THR A 175 -2.89 10.23 -0.85
C THR A 175 -3.20 11.65 -1.29
N LYS A 176 -3.62 11.80 -2.55
CA LYS A 176 -4.16 13.03 -3.12
C LYS A 176 -5.68 13.01 -3.03
N ILE A 177 -6.22 14.03 -2.36
CA ILE A 177 -7.66 14.27 -2.20
C ILE A 177 -7.94 15.76 -2.43
N PRO A 178 -9.20 16.13 -2.68
CA PRO A 178 -9.59 17.54 -2.71
C PRO A 178 -9.29 18.19 -1.35
N THR A 179 -8.75 19.40 -1.38
CA THR A 179 -8.20 20.07 -0.19
C THR A 179 -9.23 20.29 0.92
N GLN A 180 -10.52 20.42 0.57
CA GLN A 180 -11.60 20.54 1.55
C GLN A 180 -11.76 19.30 2.46
N TYR A 181 -11.21 18.14 2.07
CA TYR A 181 -11.27 16.91 2.85
C TYR A 181 -9.98 16.63 3.64
N THR A 182 -8.95 17.46 3.53
CA THR A 182 -7.64 17.24 4.18
C THR A 182 -7.79 17.11 5.71
N GLU A 183 -8.52 18.02 6.35
CA GLU A 183 -8.69 17.99 7.81
C GLU A 183 -9.38 16.69 8.28
N PHE A 184 -10.39 16.24 7.54
CA PHE A 184 -11.11 15.00 7.82
C PHE A 184 -10.19 13.78 7.65
N LEU A 185 -9.43 13.72 6.54
CA LEU A 185 -8.46 12.66 6.28
C LEU A 185 -7.40 12.57 7.39
N LEU A 186 -6.86 13.71 7.83
CA LEU A 186 -5.81 13.74 8.86
C LEU A 186 -6.35 13.41 10.26
N SER A 187 -7.65 13.59 10.48
CA SER A 187 -8.30 13.23 11.75
C SER A 187 -8.50 11.73 11.89
N ASP A 188 -9.00 11.06 10.84
CA ASP A 188 -9.13 9.61 10.79
C ASP A 188 -8.91 9.08 9.37
N PRO A 189 -7.67 8.69 9.01
CA PRO A 189 -7.36 8.21 7.67
C PRO A 189 -8.08 6.91 7.32
N SER A 190 -8.25 6.01 8.28
CA SER A 190 -8.84 4.69 8.05
C SER A 190 -10.34 4.81 7.78
N LEU A 191 -11.06 5.62 8.54
CA LEU A 191 -12.47 5.89 8.30
C LEU A 191 -12.69 6.64 6.99
N THR A 192 -11.86 7.65 6.72
CA THR A 192 -11.98 8.48 5.52
C THR A 192 -11.76 7.67 4.24
N LEU A 193 -10.71 6.86 4.20
CA LEU A 193 -10.37 6.05 3.03
C LEU A 193 -11.14 4.72 2.97
N GLY A 194 -11.72 4.27 4.08
CA GLY A 194 -12.58 3.08 4.11
C GLY A 194 -13.96 3.32 3.49
N ARG A 195 -14.38 4.57 3.31
CA ARG A 195 -15.68 4.96 2.75
C ARG A 195 -15.52 5.95 1.58
N PRO A 196 -14.90 5.54 0.46
CA PRO A 196 -14.58 6.45 -0.64
C PRO A 196 -15.81 7.13 -1.26
N GLY A 197 -16.99 6.50 -1.18
CA GLY A 197 -18.25 7.06 -1.70
C GLY A 197 -18.69 8.39 -1.07
N ASN A 198 -18.13 8.77 0.08
CA ASN A 198 -18.38 10.07 0.71
C ASN A 198 -17.60 11.22 0.05
N ILE A 199 -16.57 10.89 -0.73
CA ILE A 199 -15.75 11.85 -1.48
C ILE A 199 -16.18 11.76 -2.94
N LYS A 200 -16.83 12.82 -3.44
CA LYS A 200 -17.36 12.85 -4.82
C LYS A 200 -16.30 12.82 -5.91
N GLU A 201 -15.07 13.20 -5.55
CA GLU A 201 -13.93 13.29 -6.46
C GLU A 201 -12.99 12.10 -6.29
N SER A 202 -12.19 11.81 -7.31
CA SER A 202 -11.27 10.67 -7.30
C SER A 202 -10.20 10.84 -6.21
N ILE A 203 -10.12 9.84 -5.33
CA ILE A 203 -9.01 9.66 -4.40
C ILE A 203 -7.89 8.96 -5.16
N MET A 204 -6.66 9.45 -5.04
CA MET A 204 -5.48 8.80 -5.61
C MET A 204 -4.50 8.47 -4.50
N SER A 205 -4.19 7.19 -4.32
CA SER A 205 -3.34 6.73 -3.24
C SER A 205 -2.16 5.94 -3.79
N ASN A 206 -0.99 6.18 -3.21
CA ASN A 206 0.27 5.56 -3.58
C ASN A 206 0.91 4.92 -2.34
N ILE A 207 1.40 3.69 -2.48
CA ILE A 207 1.98 2.93 -1.36
C ILE A 207 3.49 3.10 -1.31
N PHE A 208 4.00 3.46 -0.14
CA PHE A 208 5.43 3.60 0.12
C PHE A 208 5.87 2.58 1.16
N GLU A 209 6.85 1.75 0.80
CA GLU A 209 7.51 0.81 1.70
C GLU A 209 8.95 1.26 1.95
N ALA A 210 9.31 1.45 3.21
CA ALA A 210 10.64 1.90 3.62
C ALA A 210 11.54 0.70 3.94
N LYS A 211 12.62 0.54 3.19
CA LYS A 211 13.66 -0.47 3.45
C LYS A 211 14.97 0.19 3.82
N ARG A 212 15.65 -0.37 4.83
CA ARG A 212 16.93 0.16 5.32
C ARG A 212 18.02 -0.03 4.27
N ASP A 213 18.04 -1.23 3.73
CA ASP A 213 18.95 -1.77 2.76
C ASP A 213 18.16 -2.34 1.58
N ASN A 214 18.85 -3.06 0.70
CA ASN A 214 18.33 -3.80 -0.46
C ASN A 214 16.85 -3.54 -0.76
N VAL A 215 16.56 -2.40 -1.39
CA VAL A 215 15.18 -1.94 -1.64
C VAL A 215 14.37 -2.98 -2.42
N TRP A 216 15.01 -3.84 -3.20
CA TRP A 216 14.37 -4.94 -3.91
C TRP A 216 13.74 -6.00 -3.00
N ALA A 217 14.27 -6.21 -1.79
CA ALA A 217 13.70 -7.14 -0.83
C ALA A 217 12.29 -6.72 -0.38
N GLY A 218 11.93 -5.44 -0.55
CA GLY A 218 10.59 -4.93 -0.25
C GLY A 218 9.56 -5.12 -1.36
N LEU A 219 9.96 -5.57 -2.56
CA LEU A 219 9.04 -5.58 -3.71
C LEU A 219 7.84 -6.50 -3.49
N SER A 220 8.06 -7.73 -3.02
CA SER A 220 6.96 -8.66 -2.77
C SER A 220 5.98 -8.14 -1.72
N GLN A 221 6.50 -7.55 -0.64
CA GLN A 221 5.71 -6.92 0.41
C GLN A 221 4.90 -5.72 -0.11
N ALA A 222 5.53 -4.82 -0.86
CA ALA A 222 4.85 -3.64 -1.40
C ALA A 222 3.80 -4.03 -2.45
N THR A 223 4.08 -5.05 -3.26
CA THR A 223 3.16 -5.57 -4.29
C THR A 223 1.90 -6.17 -3.66
N ILE A 224 2.04 -6.98 -2.60
CA ILE A 224 0.85 -7.56 -1.95
C ILE A 224 0.03 -6.52 -1.19
N ALA A 225 0.69 -5.49 -0.64
CA ALA A 225 0.01 -4.35 -0.02
C ALA A 225 -0.78 -3.57 -1.07
N ALA A 226 -0.18 -3.32 -2.23
CA ALA A 226 -0.84 -2.74 -3.41
C ALA A 226 -2.03 -3.57 -3.89
N ALA A 227 -1.85 -4.88 -4.05
CA ALA A 227 -2.94 -5.79 -4.43
C ALA A 227 -4.10 -5.76 -3.42
N SER A 228 -3.77 -5.77 -2.13
CA SER A 228 -4.74 -5.75 -1.04
C SER A 228 -5.52 -4.43 -1.03
N TYR A 229 -4.81 -3.30 -1.18
CA TYR A 229 -5.42 -1.98 -1.28
C TYR A 229 -6.32 -1.84 -2.51
N CYS A 230 -5.87 -2.33 -3.69
CA CYS A 230 -6.67 -2.36 -4.90
C CYS A 230 -7.97 -3.14 -4.70
N GLN A 231 -7.90 -4.31 -4.05
CA GLN A 231 -9.09 -5.12 -3.79
C GLN A 231 -10.07 -4.43 -2.84
N LEU A 232 -9.57 -3.82 -1.76
CA LEU A 232 -10.40 -3.10 -0.79
C LEU A 232 -11.09 -1.87 -1.39
N GLN A 233 -10.39 -1.16 -2.27
CA GLN A 233 -10.88 0.09 -2.87
C GLN A 233 -11.58 -0.11 -4.22
N GLY A 234 -11.66 -1.35 -4.72
CA GLY A 234 -12.21 -1.63 -6.05
C GLY A 234 -11.39 -1.02 -7.19
N LEU A 235 -10.08 -0.83 -7.00
CA LEU A 235 -9.17 -0.28 -8.01
C LEU A 235 -8.58 -1.39 -8.88
N SER A 236 -8.34 -1.07 -10.16
CA SER A 236 -7.62 -1.93 -11.08
C SER A 236 -6.12 -1.66 -11.10
N VAL A 237 -5.68 -0.46 -10.72
CA VAL A 237 -4.28 -0.05 -10.79
C VAL A 237 -3.91 0.73 -9.54
N ILE A 238 -2.71 0.47 -9.04
CA ILE A 238 -2.07 1.32 -8.03
C ILE A 238 -0.58 1.41 -8.28
N ARG A 239 -0.02 2.60 -8.09
CA ARG A 239 1.42 2.83 -8.09
C ARG A 239 1.99 2.78 -6.69
N GLY A 240 3.27 2.45 -6.61
CA GLY A 240 3.97 2.39 -5.35
C GLY A 240 5.46 2.64 -5.48
N VAL A 241 6.10 2.81 -4.33
CA VAL A 241 7.50 3.11 -4.20
C VAL A 241 8.10 2.28 -3.08
N ILE A 242 9.27 1.69 -3.33
CA ILE A 242 10.10 1.08 -2.29
C ILE A 242 11.37 1.89 -2.19
N THR A 243 11.72 2.33 -0.99
CA THR A 243 12.78 3.33 -0.84
C THR A 243 13.54 3.21 0.48
N SER A 244 14.81 3.57 0.46
CA SER A 244 15.62 3.82 1.66
C SER A 244 15.82 5.31 1.96
N GLY A 245 15.17 6.18 1.17
CA GLY A 245 15.48 7.61 1.08
C GLY A 245 16.62 7.88 0.10
N GLU A 246 17.61 6.99 0.02
CA GLU A 246 18.75 7.10 -0.89
C GLU A 246 18.53 6.37 -2.21
N GLN A 247 17.93 5.18 -2.14
CA GLN A 247 17.62 4.31 -3.27
C GLN A 247 16.11 4.23 -3.47
N TRP A 248 15.67 4.24 -4.72
CA TRP A 248 14.26 4.34 -5.10
C TRP A 248 13.93 3.31 -6.17
N VAL A 249 12.90 2.50 -5.92
CA VAL A 249 12.29 1.58 -6.90
C VAL A 249 10.82 1.92 -6.98
N PHE A 250 10.39 2.39 -8.16
CA PHE A 250 8.99 2.64 -8.45
C PHE A 250 8.37 1.37 -9.04
N PHE A 251 7.07 1.18 -8.82
CA PHE A 251 6.32 0.10 -9.43
C PHE A 251 4.87 0.50 -9.70
N VAL A 252 4.24 -0.23 -10.61
CA VAL A 252 2.80 -0.21 -10.88
C VAL A 252 2.28 -1.63 -10.70
N TYR A 253 1.26 -1.79 -9.87
CA TYR A 253 0.50 -3.02 -9.79
C TYR A 253 -0.80 -2.86 -10.58
N GLU A 254 -1.06 -3.83 -11.45
CA GLU A 254 -2.27 -3.93 -12.27
C GLU A 254 -3.00 -5.21 -11.89
N ARG A 255 -4.26 -5.07 -11.49
CA ARG A 255 -5.17 -6.17 -11.20
C ARG A 255 -5.93 -6.54 -12.47
N HIS A 256 -5.95 -7.82 -12.80
CA HIS A 256 -6.76 -8.35 -13.89
C HIS A 256 -8.14 -8.77 -13.39
N THR A 257 -9.10 -8.86 -14.32
CA THR A 257 -10.50 -9.22 -14.00
C THR A 257 -10.68 -10.66 -13.55
N ASP A 258 -9.75 -11.55 -13.91
CA ASP A 258 -9.72 -12.96 -13.52
C ASP A 258 -9.16 -13.20 -12.10
N GLY A 259 -8.80 -12.12 -11.38
CA GLY A 259 -8.22 -12.21 -10.04
C GLY A 259 -6.69 -12.28 -10.03
N THR A 260 -6.05 -12.44 -11.18
CA THR A 260 -4.58 -12.40 -11.33
C THR A 260 -4.08 -10.95 -11.35
N GLY A 261 -2.77 -10.76 -11.50
CA GLY A 261 -2.24 -9.42 -11.66
C GLY A 261 -0.85 -9.36 -12.28
N ARG A 262 -0.37 -8.13 -12.43
CA ARG A 262 0.96 -7.82 -12.93
C ARG A 262 1.61 -6.79 -12.05
N VAL A 263 2.90 -6.95 -11.79
CA VAL A 263 3.72 -5.91 -11.16
C VAL A 263 4.80 -5.46 -12.13
N LEU A 264 4.65 -4.23 -12.59
CA LEU A 264 5.55 -3.54 -13.47
C LEU A 264 6.54 -2.72 -12.65
N ARG A 265 7.85 -2.97 -12.79
CA ARG A 265 8.88 -2.35 -11.94
C ARG A 265 9.90 -1.55 -12.73
N PHE A 266 10.35 -0.46 -12.12
CA PHE A 266 11.29 0.48 -12.70
C PHE A 266 12.71 0.10 -12.28
N PRO A 267 13.76 0.55 -13.01
CA PRO A 267 15.12 0.44 -12.53
C PRO A 267 15.29 1.10 -11.15
N GLN A 268 16.31 0.67 -10.42
CA GLN A 268 16.67 1.34 -9.17
C GLN A 268 17.36 2.67 -9.48
N TYR A 269 16.88 3.75 -8.87
CA TYR A 269 17.49 5.07 -8.93
C TYR A 269 18.14 5.42 -7.59
N THR A 270 19.20 6.23 -7.63
CA THR A 270 19.91 6.70 -6.44
C THR A 270 20.02 8.22 -6.46
N LEU A 271 19.88 8.87 -5.30
CA LEU A 271 20.02 10.33 -5.21
C LEU A 271 21.42 10.83 -5.61
N GLY A 272 22.43 10.00 -5.38
CA GLY A 272 23.83 10.35 -5.55
C GLY A 272 24.39 11.15 -4.36
N PRO A 273 25.72 11.11 -4.16
CA PRO A 273 26.37 11.79 -3.04
C PRO A 273 26.17 13.31 -3.09
N ASN A 274 26.05 13.90 -4.28
CA ASN A 274 25.90 15.35 -4.48
C ASN A 274 24.47 15.74 -4.83
N LEU A 275 23.50 14.84 -4.66
CA LEU A 275 22.09 15.06 -5.00
C LEU A 275 21.87 15.36 -6.48
N GLU A 276 22.74 14.87 -7.35
CA GLU A 276 22.68 15.08 -8.80
C GLU A 276 21.41 14.51 -9.44
N HIS A 277 20.79 13.49 -8.83
CA HIS A 277 19.54 12.89 -9.32
C HIS A 277 18.30 13.31 -8.51
N LEU A 278 18.42 14.30 -7.61
CA LEU A 278 17.31 14.73 -6.75
C LEU A 278 16.11 15.20 -7.57
N ALA A 279 16.34 16.07 -8.57
CA ALA A 279 15.29 16.58 -9.44
C ALA A 279 14.54 15.44 -10.14
N PHE A 280 15.29 14.49 -10.68
CA PHE A 280 14.73 13.32 -11.36
C PHE A 280 13.85 12.48 -10.42
N VAL A 281 14.35 12.14 -9.22
CA VAL A 281 13.57 11.37 -8.24
C VAL A 281 12.31 12.11 -7.78
N LEU A 282 12.40 13.42 -7.53
CA LEU A 282 11.24 14.24 -7.16
C LEU A 282 10.20 14.30 -8.30
N GLY A 283 10.65 14.38 -9.55
CA GLY A 283 9.78 14.31 -10.71
C GLY A 283 9.02 13.00 -10.81
N LEU A 284 9.72 11.87 -10.63
CA LEU A 284 9.10 10.54 -10.61
C LEU A 284 8.12 10.38 -9.45
N LEU A 285 8.43 10.90 -8.27
CA LEU A 285 7.52 10.89 -7.13
C LEU A 285 6.23 11.65 -7.41
N ARG A 286 6.36 12.85 -7.99
CA ARG A 286 5.22 13.68 -8.37
C ARG A 286 4.36 12.98 -9.41
N ASP A 287 4.95 12.48 -10.49
CA ASP A 287 4.23 11.70 -11.51
C ASP A 287 3.51 10.50 -10.88
N SER A 288 4.22 9.74 -10.05
CA SER A 288 3.67 8.55 -9.40
C SER A 288 2.46 8.86 -8.50
N ILE A 289 2.40 10.05 -7.89
CA ILE A 289 1.27 10.49 -7.06
C ILE A 289 0.14 11.05 -7.92
N ASP A 290 0.46 11.90 -8.89
CA ASP A 290 -0.53 12.51 -9.78
C ASP A 290 -1.23 11.47 -10.67
N ASN A 291 -0.57 10.33 -10.90
CA ASN A 291 -1.05 9.23 -11.73
C ASN A 291 -1.21 7.92 -10.94
N ALA A 292 -1.45 7.99 -9.63
CA ALA A 292 -1.34 6.82 -8.74
C ALA A 292 -2.29 5.65 -9.08
N THR A 293 -3.41 5.91 -9.74
CA THR A 293 -4.43 4.90 -10.09
C THR A 293 -4.60 4.69 -11.60
N THR A 294 -3.65 5.15 -12.42
CA THR A 294 -3.69 4.98 -13.88
C THR A 294 -2.57 4.09 -14.40
N SER A 295 -2.92 3.21 -15.34
CA SER A 295 -1.98 2.39 -16.13
C SER A 295 -1.28 3.18 -17.23
N ASN A 296 -1.69 4.43 -17.51
CA ASN A 296 -1.02 5.26 -18.51
C ASN A 296 0.34 5.74 -18.00
N LEU A 297 1.40 5.30 -18.66
CA LEU A 297 2.78 5.61 -18.28
C LEU A 297 3.37 6.68 -19.20
N ALA A 298 3.14 7.96 -18.87
CA ALA A 298 3.60 9.09 -19.70
C ALA A 298 5.12 9.08 -19.97
N PHE A 299 5.91 8.54 -19.05
CA PHE A 299 7.37 8.54 -19.11
C PHE A 299 7.99 7.15 -19.32
N PHE A 300 7.18 6.08 -19.39
CA PHE A 300 7.68 4.72 -19.42
C PHE A 300 7.01 3.88 -20.49
N THR A 301 7.73 2.86 -20.96
CA THR A 301 7.23 1.86 -21.90
C THR A 301 7.43 0.46 -21.33
N THR A 302 6.53 -0.44 -21.69
CA THR A 302 6.76 -1.88 -21.61
C THR A 302 7.52 -2.35 -22.86
N PRO A 303 8.29 -3.45 -22.77
CA PRO A 303 8.86 -4.09 -23.96
C PRO A 303 7.78 -4.65 -24.89
#